data_AF-A0A2D4ZV79-F1
#
_entry.id   AF-A0A2D4ZV79-F1
#
_cell.length_a   1.000
_cell.length_b   1.000
_cell.length_c   1.000
_cell.angle_alpha   90.00
_cell.angle_beta   90.00
_cell.angle_gamma   90.00
#
_symmetry.space_group_name_H-M   'P 1'
#
loop_
_entity.id
_entity.type
_entity.pdbx_description
1 polymer ?
#
loop_
_entity_poly.entity_id
_entity_poly.type
_entity_poly.pdbx_seq_one_letter_code
_entity_poly.pdbx_strand_id
1 'polypeptide(L)'
;MFFKRISFVFSILFFITACSKPKHNFYVHNKGPITIDSLHIFFGDENYLIEDIQPQMSKSLRIYRLGGHKLALQPDTGKTMYLTNVLEPSFKGTLKLIITKEQIVSSSIFPN
;
A
#
# COMPACT_ATOMS: atom_id res chain seq x y z
N MET A 1 0.99 -17.74 61.35
CA MET A 1 0.19 -18.38 60.29
C MET A 1 -0.72 -17.28 59.69
N PHE A 2 -0.45 -16.77 58.48
CA PHE A 2 -0.96 -17.30 57.19
C PHE A 2 -2.51 -17.23 57.16
N PHE A 3 -3.25 -16.54 56.28
CA PHE A 3 -3.08 -16.07 54.89
C PHE A 3 -4.10 -14.91 54.62
N LYS A 4 -3.67 -13.86 53.89
CA LYS A 4 -4.25 -13.35 52.62
C LYS A 4 -5.78 -13.17 52.53
N ARG A 5 -6.21 -11.96 52.18
CA ARG A 5 -7.14 -11.68 51.06
C ARG A 5 -6.99 -10.23 50.62
N ILE A 6 -5.88 -9.98 49.92
CA ILE A 6 -5.75 -8.82 49.04
C ILE A 6 -6.74 -9.08 47.91
N SER A 7 -7.87 -8.38 47.93
CA SER A 7 -8.82 -8.37 46.82
C SER A 7 -8.12 -7.76 45.62
N PHE A 8 -7.57 -8.64 44.78
CA PHE A 8 -7.17 -8.38 43.42
C PHE A 8 -8.40 -7.91 42.66
N VAL A 9 -8.61 -6.59 42.59
CA VAL A 9 -9.53 -6.00 41.63
C VAL A 9 -8.91 -6.30 40.28
N PHE A 10 -9.55 -7.24 39.59
CA PHE A 10 -9.26 -7.68 38.23
C PHE A 10 -9.12 -6.43 37.35
N SER A 11 -7.88 -6.05 37.07
CA SER A 11 -7.56 -5.08 36.03
C SER A 11 -8.04 -5.72 34.74
N ILE A 12 -9.22 -5.30 34.27
CA ILE A 12 -9.71 -5.65 32.94
C ILE A 12 -8.70 -5.04 31.99
N LEU A 13 -7.74 -5.87 31.57
CA LEU A 13 -6.87 -5.56 30.44
C LEU A 13 -7.80 -5.35 29.25
N PHE A 14 -8.06 -4.09 28.96
CA PHE A 14 -8.43 -3.63 27.63
C PHE A 14 -7.26 -4.01 26.70
N PHE A 15 -7.19 -5.27 26.30
CA PHE A 15 -6.52 -5.63 25.06
C PHE A 15 -7.40 -5.08 23.94
N ILE A 16 -7.30 -3.78 23.71
CA ILE A 16 -7.54 -3.22 22.39
C ILE A 16 -6.44 -3.86 21.56
N THR A 17 -6.72 -5.04 21.01
CA THR A 17 -5.92 -5.59 19.92
C THR A 17 -6.11 -4.59 18.80
N ALA A 18 -5.22 -3.59 18.76
CA ALA A 18 -5.00 -2.79 17.58
C ALA A 18 -4.61 -3.81 16.52
N CYS A 19 -5.61 -4.29 15.77
CA CYS A 19 -5.44 -5.18 14.65
C CYS A 19 -4.64 -4.35 13.66
N SER A 20 -3.32 -4.46 13.74
CA SER A 20 -2.42 -3.70 12.90
C SER A 20 -2.72 -4.13 11.48
N LYS A 21 -3.42 -3.27 10.74
CA LYS A 21 -3.74 -3.54 9.34
C LYS A 21 -2.42 -3.91 8.64
N PRO A 22 -2.37 -5.04 7.91
CA PRO A 22 -1.15 -5.45 7.24
C PRO A 22 -0.67 -4.30 6.35
N LYS A 23 0.60 -3.91 6.52
CA LYS A 23 1.24 -2.88 5.70
C LYS A 23 1.96 -3.58 4.56
N HIS A 24 1.49 -3.35 3.34
CA HIS A 24 2.16 -3.77 2.12
C HIS A 24 3.11 -2.67 1.66
N ASN A 25 4.19 -3.05 0.97
CA ASN A 25 5.05 -2.07 0.34
C ASN A 25 4.66 -1.88 -1.13
N PHE A 26 4.46 -0.64 -1.53
CA PHE A 26 4.23 -0.25 -2.91
C PHE A 26 5.44 0.55 -3.39
N TYR A 27 6.02 0.17 -4.51
CA TYR A 27 7.10 0.90 -5.16
C TYR A 27 6.67 1.27 -6.56
N VAL A 28 6.97 2.50 -6.95
CA VAL A 28 6.78 2.99 -8.30
C VAL A 28 8.09 3.56 -8.80
N HIS A 29 8.49 3.16 -10.00
CA HIS A 29 9.66 3.68 -10.70
C HIS A 29 9.21 4.37 -11.98
N ASN A 30 9.59 5.63 -12.16
CA ASN A 30 9.32 6.37 -13.38
C ASN A 30 10.44 6.11 -14.40
N LYS A 31 10.17 5.25 -15.38
CA LYS A 31 11.08 4.98 -16.51
C LYS A 31 10.99 6.06 -17.61
N GLY A 32 10.01 6.97 -17.52
CA GLY A 32 9.81 8.04 -18.48
C GLY A 32 10.89 9.13 -18.40
N PRO A 33 10.96 10.00 -19.42
CA PRO A 33 11.89 11.14 -19.44
C PRO A 33 11.36 12.38 -18.71
N ILE A 34 10.09 12.37 -18.26
CA ILE A 34 9.40 13.53 -17.68
C ILE A 34 8.96 13.20 -16.26
N THR A 35 8.99 14.20 -15.37
CA THR A 35 8.46 14.10 -14.02
C THR A 35 6.94 13.82 -14.01
N ILE A 36 6.53 12.95 -13.10
CA ILE A 36 5.12 12.76 -12.75
C ILE A 36 4.87 13.58 -11.49
N ASP A 37 4.19 14.71 -11.64
CA ASP A 37 4.03 15.69 -10.56
C ASP A 37 3.14 15.12 -9.45
N SER A 38 2.08 14.40 -9.84
CA SER A 38 1.18 13.68 -8.95
C SER A 38 0.78 12.35 -9.56
N LEU A 39 0.78 11.28 -8.77
CA LEU A 39 0.27 9.96 -9.12
C LEU A 39 -0.75 9.52 -8.07
N HIS A 40 -2.02 9.54 -8.46
CA HIS A 40 -3.08 8.92 -7.69
C HIS A 40 -3.11 7.41 -7.92
N ILE A 41 -3.27 6.66 -6.85
CA ILE A 41 -3.21 5.20 -6.82
C ILE A 41 -4.48 4.72 -6.14
N PHE A 42 -5.31 3.99 -6.87
CA PHE A 42 -6.62 3.51 -6.44
C PHE A 42 -6.57 2.01 -6.24
N PHE A 43 -6.76 1.55 -5.00
CA PHE A 43 -6.84 0.14 -4.62
C PHE A 43 -8.21 -0.16 -3.99
N GLY A 44 -9.17 -0.60 -4.81
CA GLY A 44 -10.55 -0.71 -4.36
C GLY A 44 -11.08 0.66 -3.94
N ASP A 45 -11.46 0.80 -2.66
CA ASP A 45 -11.97 2.04 -2.08
C ASP A 45 -10.87 2.93 -1.47
N GLU A 46 -9.63 2.46 -1.44
CA GLU A 46 -8.49 3.19 -0.86
C GLU A 46 -7.76 4.00 -1.94
N ASN A 47 -7.44 5.25 -1.61
CA ASN A 47 -6.77 6.19 -2.51
C ASN A 47 -5.47 6.67 -1.88
N TYR A 48 -4.39 6.62 -2.66
CA TYR A 48 -3.08 7.08 -2.25
C TYR A 48 -2.53 8.08 -3.27
N LEU A 49 -1.66 8.97 -2.80
CA LEU A 49 -0.99 9.96 -3.63
C LEU A 49 0.52 9.85 -3.45
N ILE A 50 1.24 9.85 -4.56
CA ILE A 50 2.69 10.03 -4.59
C ILE A 50 2.98 11.24 -5.48
N GLU A 51 3.76 12.17 -4.97
CA GLU A 51 4.14 13.38 -5.70
C GLU A 51 5.61 13.33 -6.11
N ASP A 52 5.95 14.14 -7.11
CA ASP A 52 7.32 14.43 -7.52
C ASP A 52 8.13 13.16 -7.84
N ILE A 53 7.60 12.32 -8.76
CA ILE A 53 8.30 11.12 -9.23
C ILE A 53 9.20 11.51 -10.39
N GLN A 54 10.42 11.91 -10.06
CA GLN A 54 11.45 12.33 -11.00
C GLN A 54 11.80 11.24 -12.05
N PRO A 55 12.30 11.61 -13.24
CA PRO A 55 12.75 10.65 -14.26
C PRO A 55 13.81 9.68 -13.72
N GLN A 56 13.68 8.41 -14.07
CA GLN A 56 14.56 7.31 -13.62
C GLN A 56 14.65 7.14 -12.09
N MET A 57 13.70 7.70 -11.34
CA MET A 57 13.66 7.60 -9.88
C MET A 57 12.51 6.74 -9.41
N SER A 58 12.68 6.20 -8.20
CA SER A 58 11.68 5.39 -7.52
C SER A 58 11.16 6.10 -6.29
N LYS A 59 9.86 5.98 -6.05
CA LYS A 59 9.21 6.35 -4.78
C LYS A 59 8.54 5.12 -4.20
N SER A 60 8.39 5.10 -2.88
CA SER A 60 7.74 4.01 -2.17
C SER A 60 6.70 4.54 -1.19
N LEU A 61 5.71 3.71 -0.94
CA LEU A 61 4.62 3.98 -0.03
C LEU A 61 4.27 2.69 0.72
N ARG A 62 3.86 2.83 1.98
CA ARG A 62 3.20 1.73 2.69
C ARG A 62 1.70 1.86 2.52
N ILE A 63 1.08 0.84 1.95
CA ILE A 63 -0.37 0.78 1.71
C ILE A 63 -0.99 -0.32 2.56
N TYR A 64 -2.26 -0.15 2.91
CA TYR A 64 -2.95 -1.04 3.83
C TYR A 64 -3.64 -2.22 3.14
N ARG A 65 -3.73 -2.19 1.81
CA ARG A 65 -4.39 -3.22 1.02
C ARG A 65 -3.76 -3.35 -0.36
N LEU A 66 -3.18 -4.52 -0.66
CA LEU A 66 -2.87 -5.00 -2.01
C LEU A 66 -3.86 -6.13 -2.33
N GLY A 67 -5.13 -5.81 -2.51
CA GLY A 67 -6.16 -6.84 -2.67
C GLY A 67 -7.44 -6.28 -3.27
N GLY A 68 -7.95 -6.98 -4.28
CA GLY A 68 -9.07 -6.52 -5.11
C GLY A 68 -8.65 -6.57 -6.58
N HIS A 69 -9.59 -6.93 -7.45
CA HIS A 69 -9.29 -7.31 -8.83
C HIS A 69 -8.70 -6.18 -9.70
N LYS A 70 -8.61 -4.94 -9.21
CA LYS A 70 -8.21 -3.78 -10.02
C LYS A 70 -7.39 -2.78 -9.21
N LEU A 71 -6.27 -2.38 -9.78
CA LEU A 71 -5.47 -1.23 -9.38
C LEU A 71 -5.57 -0.23 -10.51
N ALA A 72 -5.91 1.01 -10.19
CA ALA A 72 -5.84 2.10 -11.14
C ALA A 72 -4.77 3.11 -10.70
N LEU A 73 -4.08 3.67 -11.68
CA LEU A 73 -3.08 4.70 -11.50
C LEU A 73 -3.48 5.89 -12.37
N GLN A 74 -3.51 7.08 -11.81
CA GLN A 74 -3.80 8.30 -12.56
C GLN A 74 -2.68 9.30 -12.30
N PRO A 75 -1.75 9.48 -13.26
CA PRO A 75 -0.77 10.55 -13.22
C PRO A 75 -1.46 11.89 -13.49
N ASP A 76 -0.74 12.99 -13.29
CA ASP A 76 -1.18 14.39 -13.46
C ASP A 76 -1.68 14.73 -14.89
N THR A 77 -1.50 13.83 -15.86
CA THR A 77 -2.14 13.90 -17.17
C THR A 77 -3.65 13.63 -17.14
N GLY A 78 -4.16 13.08 -16.04
CA GLY A 78 -5.54 12.62 -15.89
C GLY A 78 -5.82 11.26 -16.54
N LYS A 79 -4.85 10.67 -17.27
CA LYS A 79 -5.03 9.38 -17.95
C LYS A 79 -4.97 8.20 -16.97
N THR A 80 -6.08 7.50 -16.78
CA THR A 80 -6.10 6.32 -15.91
C THR A 80 -5.48 5.10 -16.58
N MET A 81 -4.54 4.47 -15.89
CA MET A 81 -3.88 3.22 -16.26
C MET A 81 -4.36 2.10 -15.33
N TYR A 82 -4.75 0.95 -15.88
CA TYR A 82 -5.30 -0.15 -15.10
C TYR A 82 -4.33 -1.33 -15.06
N LEU A 83 -4.12 -1.88 -13.87
CA LEU A 83 -3.53 -3.19 -13.66
C LEU A 83 -4.65 -4.14 -13.23
N THR A 84 -4.94 -5.13 -14.09
CA THR A 84 -6.06 -6.06 -13.93
C THR A 84 -5.72 -7.27 -13.05
N ASN A 85 -4.44 -7.51 -12.76
CA ASN A 85 -3.96 -8.67 -12.02
C ASN A 85 -3.19 -8.27 -10.76
N VAL A 86 -3.90 -7.77 -9.76
CA VAL A 86 -3.30 -7.15 -8.56
C VAL A 86 -3.16 -8.12 -7.39
N LEU A 87 -3.64 -9.37 -7.54
CA LEU A 87 -3.60 -10.49 -6.59
C LEU A 87 -4.87 -10.71 -5.78
N GLU A 88 -4.91 -11.88 -5.16
CA GLU A 88 -5.92 -12.28 -4.20
C GLU A 88 -5.95 -11.34 -2.99
N PRO A 89 -7.13 -11.11 -2.37
CA PRO A 89 -7.29 -10.26 -1.20
C PRO A 89 -6.41 -10.60 0.01
N SER A 90 -5.85 -11.80 0.06
CA SER A 90 -4.99 -12.33 1.13
C SER A 90 -3.50 -12.03 0.94
N PHE A 91 -3.08 -11.50 -0.21
CA PHE A 91 -1.66 -11.32 -0.52
C PHE A 91 -0.97 -10.36 0.44
N LYS A 92 0.16 -10.76 1.01
CA LYS A 92 1.06 -9.92 1.82
C LYS A 92 2.42 -9.86 1.14
N GLY A 93 2.93 -8.66 0.90
CA GLY A 93 4.16 -8.51 0.14
C GLY A 93 4.40 -7.11 -0.39
N THR A 94 5.22 -7.06 -1.44
CA THR A 94 5.66 -5.87 -2.12
C THR A 94 5.16 -5.87 -3.57
N LEU A 95 4.46 -4.82 -3.99
CA LEU A 95 4.17 -4.54 -5.39
C LEU A 95 5.17 -3.50 -5.90
N LYS A 96 5.89 -3.82 -6.98
CA LYS A 96 6.74 -2.88 -7.71
C LYS A 96 6.15 -2.62 -9.08
N LEU A 97 6.01 -1.35 -9.43
CA LEU A 97 5.56 -0.92 -10.75
C LEU A 97 6.66 -0.11 -11.43
N ILE A 98 6.88 -0.41 -12.70
CA ILE A 98 7.63 0.44 -13.60
C ILE A 98 6.60 1.12 -14.49
N ILE A 99 6.58 2.45 -14.48
CA ILE A 99 5.59 3.24 -15.22
C ILE A 99 6.27 4.33 -16.03
N THR A 100 5.53 4.86 -16.99
CA THR A 100 5.72 6.22 -17.52
C THR A 100 4.48 7.04 -17.18
N LYS A 101 4.49 8.32 -17.58
CA LYS A 101 3.32 9.21 -17.46
C LYS A 101 2.09 8.73 -18.26
N GLU A 102 2.26 7.76 -19.16
CA GLU A 102 1.21 7.33 -20.08
C GLU A 102 0.79 5.86 -19.94
N GLN A 103 1.64 5.01 -19.37
CA GLN A 103 1.38 3.57 -19.28
C GLN A 103 2.13 2.90 -18.14
N ILE A 104 1.62 1.74 -17.73
CA ILE A 104 2.34 0.78 -16.90
C ILE A 104 3.24 -0.03 -17.83
N VAL A 105 4.54 0.05 -17.62
CA VAL A 105 5.55 -0.69 -18.40
C VAL A 105 5.66 -2.12 -17.89
N SER A 106 5.70 -2.30 -16.57
CA SER A 106 5.69 -3.62 -15.95
C SER A 106 5.25 -3.57 -14.49
N SER A 107 4.84 -4.74 -13.99
CA SER A 107 4.48 -4.96 -12.59
C SER A 107 5.16 -6.22 -12.09
N SER A 108 5.67 -6.18 -10.86
CA SER A 108 6.27 -7.34 -10.20
C SER A 108 5.84 -7.41 -8.75
N ILE A 109 5.59 -8.63 -8.29
CA ILE A 109 5.01 -8.90 -6.98
C ILE A 109 5.96 -9.82 -6.24
N PHE A 110 6.30 -9.45 -5.02
CA PHE A 110 7.20 -10.19 -4.16
C PHE A 110 6.48 -10.53 -2.86
N PRO A 111 6.18 -11.82 -2.58
CA PRO A 111 5.64 -12.20 -1.29
C PRO A 111 6.65 -11.85 -0.18
N ASN A 112 6.14 -11.48 1.00
CA ASN A 112 6.97 -11.32 2.19
C ASN A 112 7.36 -12.68 2.78
#